data_AF-A0A5C6GID7-F1
#
_entry.id   AF-A0A5C6GID7-F1
#
_cell.length_a   1.000
_cell.length_b   1.000
_cell.length_c   1.000
_cell.angle_alpha   90.00
_cell.angle_beta   90.00
_cell.angle_gamma   90.00
#
_symmetry.space_group_name_H-M   'P 1'
#
loop_
_entity.id
_entity.type
_entity.pdbx_description
1 polymer ?
#
loop_
_entity_poly.entity_id
_entity_poly.type
_entity_poly.pdbx_seq_one_letter_code
_entity_poly.pdbx_strand_id
1 'polypeptide(L)'
;MASSTDAAQLPSAAVRQSNFEQAVAYSLHLWPALTLAVQNNWGGPDSADKRDWFAGAVVDLFLEFSDSPQTRTAEDPDIEDVETVLLQVMIDEFEVNVDDDSAMEVAGHIVRARAECSVGQFDEVNKLSQRFQNSKGKKVDQLFKKAEDADQDTDWESDDDDDEDHDVDMGDAPPQPSEPKEKPAVEVDEDGFTKVTHKKK
;
A
#
# COMPACT_ATOMS: atom_id res chain seq x y z
N MET A 1 2.47 10.66 52.63
CA MET A 1 2.99 10.33 51.29
C MET A 1 2.42 8.98 50.89
N ALA A 2 1.18 8.96 50.39
CA ALA A 2 0.61 7.77 49.77
C ALA A 2 0.36 8.18 48.32
N SER A 3 1.35 7.97 47.46
CA SER A 3 1.14 8.00 46.03
C SER A 3 0.32 6.76 45.71
N SER A 4 -0.99 6.94 45.54
CA SER A 4 -1.82 5.93 44.91
C SER A 4 -1.25 5.70 43.52
N THR A 5 -0.65 4.54 43.33
CA THR A 5 -0.33 4.01 42.00
C THR A 5 -1.65 3.87 41.27
N ASP A 6 -1.90 4.79 40.34
CA ASP A 6 -2.96 4.71 39.35
C ASP A 6 -2.71 3.41 38.55
N ALA A 7 -3.41 2.34 38.92
CA ALA A 7 -3.45 1.15 38.09
C ALA A 7 -4.14 1.60 36.80
N ALA A 8 -3.37 1.79 35.74
CA ALA A 8 -3.85 2.29 34.45
C ALA A 8 -5.09 1.50 34.05
N GLN A 9 -6.25 2.12 34.25
CA GLN A 9 -7.54 1.53 33.91
C GLN A 9 -7.53 1.34 32.40
N LEU A 10 -7.68 0.10 31.93
CA LEU A 10 -7.80 -0.17 30.50
C LEU A 10 -8.90 0.73 29.91
N PRO A 11 -8.69 1.31 28.72
CA PRO A 11 -9.72 2.08 28.04
C PRO A 11 -10.97 1.21 27.85
N SER A 12 -12.14 1.85 27.88
CA SER A 12 -13.42 1.13 27.78
C SER A 12 -13.47 0.24 26.53
N ALA A 13 -14.23 -0.85 26.59
CA ALA A 13 -14.40 -1.76 25.45
C ALA A 13 -14.82 -1.03 24.18
N ALA A 14 -15.69 -0.01 24.29
CA ALA A 14 -16.12 0.80 23.15
C ALA A 14 -14.98 1.59 22.50
N VAL A 15 -14.04 2.12 23.28
CA VAL A 15 -12.86 2.83 22.74
C VAL A 15 -11.93 1.84 22.04
N ARG A 16 -11.71 0.66 22.65
CA ARG A 16 -10.88 -0.41 22.05
C ARG A 16 -11.49 -0.88 20.73
N GLN A 17 -12.80 -1.08 20.70
CA GLN A 17 -13.56 -1.49 19.51
C GLN A 17 -13.46 -0.45 18.38
N SER A 18 -13.71 0.82 18.69
CA SER A 18 -13.65 1.88 17.68
C SER A 18 -12.24 2.09 17.11
N ASN A 19 -11.19 1.93 17.92
CA ASN A 19 -9.81 2.00 17.42
C ASN A 19 -9.47 0.80 16.52
N PHE A 20 -9.94 -0.39 16.88
CA PHE A 20 -9.76 -1.59 16.06
C PHE A 20 -10.46 -1.46 14.70
N GLU A 21 -11.72 -1.02 14.68
CA GLU A 21 -12.47 -0.75 13.44
C GLU A 21 -11.74 0.26 12.53
N GLN A 22 -11.20 1.33 13.12
CA GLN A 22 -10.39 2.31 12.38
C GLN A 22 -9.11 1.69 11.82
N ALA A 23 -8.43 0.83 12.58
CA ALA A 23 -7.23 0.15 12.12
C ALA A 23 -7.51 -0.74 10.90
N VAL A 24 -8.58 -1.53 10.94
CA VAL A 24 -9.02 -2.36 9.81
C VAL A 24 -9.30 -1.48 8.59
N ALA A 25 -10.06 -0.40 8.77
CA ALA A 25 -10.36 0.53 7.68
C ALA A 25 -9.07 1.12 7.06
N TYR A 26 -8.11 1.54 7.88
CA TYR A 26 -6.82 2.07 7.38
C TYR A 26 -6.00 1.02 6.66
N SER A 27 -5.89 -0.20 7.20
CA SER A 27 -5.16 -1.30 6.56
C SER A 27 -5.72 -1.60 5.17
N LEU A 28 -7.04 -1.69 5.02
CA LEU A 28 -7.69 -1.92 3.72
C LEU A 28 -7.50 -0.75 2.75
N HIS A 29 -7.56 0.49 3.23
CA HIS A 29 -7.32 1.66 2.38
C HIS A 29 -5.86 1.81 1.95
N LEU A 30 -4.92 1.27 2.72
CA LEU A 30 -3.49 1.29 2.40
C LEU A 30 -3.08 0.10 1.52
N TRP A 31 -3.94 -0.90 1.38
CA TRP A 31 -3.68 -2.08 0.56
C TRP A 31 -3.73 -1.70 -0.94
N PRO A 32 -2.60 -1.80 -1.67
CA PRO A 32 -2.54 -1.33 -3.06
C PRO A 32 -3.46 -2.11 -4.00
N ALA A 33 -3.56 -3.44 -3.83
CA ALA A 33 -4.41 -4.29 -4.66
C ALA A 33 -5.88 -3.86 -4.59
N LEU A 34 -6.41 -3.68 -3.38
CA LEU A 34 -7.79 -3.24 -3.16
C LEU A 34 -8.01 -1.79 -3.64
N THR A 35 -7.05 -0.91 -3.39
CA THR A 35 -7.13 0.49 -3.85
C THR A 35 -7.19 0.57 -5.38
N LEU A 36 -6.37 -0.23 -6.06
CA LEU A 36 -6.38 -0.32 -7.52
C LEU A 36 -7.68 -0.91 -8.05
N ALA A 37 -8.21 -1.95 -7.39
CA ALA A 37 -9.49 -2.57 -7.76
C ALA A 37 -10.67 -1.58 -7.69
N VAL A 38 -10.72 -0.77 -6.63
CA VAL A 38 -11.72 0.29 -6.47
C VAL A 38 -11.54 1.38 -7.54
N GLN A 39 -10.30 1.84 -7.79
CA GLN A 39 -10.03 2.87 -8.81
C GLN A 39 -10.41 2.43 -10.22
N ASN A 40 -10.24 1.15 -10.54
CA ASN A 40 -10.60 0.59 -11.84
C ASN A 40 -12.03 0.05 -11.92
N ASN A 41 -12.82 0.16 -10.83
CA ASN A 41 -14.18 -0.37 -10.73
C ASN A 41 -14.29 -1.88 -11.02
N TRP A 42 -13.28 -2.67 -10.64
CA TRP A 42 -13.31 -4.12 -10.83
C TRP A 42 -14.40 -4.79 -9.99
N GLY A 43 -14.77 -4.18 -8.86
CA GLY A 43 -15.96 -4.57 -8.07
C GLY A 43 -17.29 -3.95 -8.52
N GLY A 44 -17.32 -3.30 -9.69
CA GLY A 44 -18.48 -2.57 -10.20
C GLY A 44 -18.58 -1.12 -9.72
N PRO A 45 -19.70 -0.42 -10.02
CA PRO A 45 -19.88 0.99 -9.69
C PRO A 45 -19.89 1.27 -8.18
N ASP A 46 -20.26 0.27 -7.37
CA ASP A 46 -20.33 0.37 -5.91
C ASP A 46 -19.05 -0.15 -5.24
N SER A 47 -17.93 -0.27 -5.97
CA SER A 47 -16.67 -0.81 -5.46
C SER A 47 -16.14 -0.06 -4.22
N ALA A 48 -16.38 1.24 -4.12
CA ALA A 48 -16.05 2.03 -2.94
C ALA A 48 -16.90 1.64 -1.72
N ASP A 49 -18.20 1.42 -1.90
CA ASP A 49 -19.11 0.98 -0.83
C ASP A 49 -18.78 -0.45 -0.40
N LYS A 50 -18.40 -1.31 -1.35
CA LYS A 50 -17.91 -2.67 -1.06
C LYS A 50 -16.66 -2.67 -0.19
N ARG A 51 -15.72 -1.74 -0.41
CA ARG A 51 -14.54 -1.61 0.45
C ARG A 51 -14.93 -1.26 1.89
N ASP A 52 -15.90 -0.39 2.08
CA ASP A 52 -16.35 0.00 3.41
C ASP A 52 -17.14 -1.15 4.09
N TRP A 53 -17.94 -1.90 3.31
CA TRP A 53 -18.56 -3.16 3.78
C TRP A 53 -17.50 -4.20 4.18
N PHE A 54 -16.44 -4.34 3.38
CA PHE A 54 -15.36 -5.29 3.63
C PHE A 54 -14.64 -5.01 4.95
N ALA A 55 -14.45 -3.74 5.31
CA ALA A 55 -13.92 -3.37 6.61
C ALA A 55 -14.79 -3.90 7.77
N GLY A 56 -16.12 -3.81 7.65
CA GLY A 56 -17.05 -4.38 8.61
C GLY A 56 -16.98 -5.92 8.67
N ALA A 57 -16.95 -6.56 7.50
CA ALA A 57 -16.86 -8.02 7.41
C ALA A 57 -15.59 -8.58 8.08
N VAL A 58 -14.46 -7.87 7.95
CA VAL A 58 -13.21 -8.25 8.62
C VAL A 58 -13.30 -8.03 10.13
N VAL A 59 -13.93 -6.94 10.59
CA VAL A 59 -14.14 -6.69 12.03
C VAL A 59 -15.01 -7.78 12.65
N ASP A 60 -16.04 -8.24 11.95
CA ASP A 60 -16.97 -9.27 12.39
C ASP A 60 -16.32 -10.66 12.57
N LEU A 61 -15.11 -10.88 12.02
CA LEU A 61 -14.33 -12.09 12.27
C LEU A 61 -13.81 -12.15 13.72
N PHE A 62 -13.63 -11.01 14.36
CA PHE A 62 -13.06 -10.91 15.70
C PHE A 62 -14.14 -10.81 16.76
N LEU A 63 -13.80 -11.22 17.99
CA LEU A 63 -14.73 -11.08 19.10
C LEU A 63 -14.84 -9.61 19.52
N GLU A 64 -16.05 -9.14 19.79
CA GLU A 64 -16.26 -7.82 20.38
C GLU A 64 -15.51 -7.69 21.71
N PHE A 65 -14.87 -6.54 21.93
CA PHE A 65 -14.25 -6.28 23.23
C PHE A 65 -15.29 -6.26 24.34
N SER A 66 -14.94 -6.81 25.50
CA SER A 66 -15.78 -6.76 26.70
C SER A 66 -14.99 -6.25 27.90
N ASP A 67 -15.65 -5.46 28.74
CA ASP A 67 -15.11 -4.99 30.03
C ASP A 67 -15.38 -6.00 31.16
N SER A 68 -16.17 -7.06 30.89
CA SER A 68 -16.37 -8.16 31.82
C SER A 68 -15.31 -9.24 31.58
N PRO A 69 -14.78 -9.90 32.63
CA PRO A 69 -13.97 -11.10 32.46
C PRO A 69 -14.84 -12.20 31.83
N GLN A 70 -14.82 -12.29 30.50
CA GLN A 70 -15.61 -13.28 29.78
C GLN A 70 -14.90 -14.64 29.82
N THR A 71 -15.66 -15.65 30.21
CA THR A 71 -15.35 -17.09 30.16
C THR A 71 -15.48 -17.67 28.74
N ARG A 72 -15.25 -16.88 27.68
CA ARG A 72 -15.37 -17.36 26.30
C ARG A 72 -14.10 -18.06 25.87
N THR A 73 -14.27 -19.30 25.44
CA THR A 73 -13.24 -20.19 24.87
C THR A 73 -13.05 -19.97 23.36
N ALA A 74 -13.68 -18.96 22.77
CA ALA A 74 -13.47 -18.61 21.37
C ALA A 74 -12.21 -17.75 21.32
N GLU A 75 -11.25 -18.19 20.52
CA GLU A 75 -9.99 -17.48 20.29
C GLU A 75 -10.20 -16.55 19.09
N ASP A 76 -9.52 -15.39 19.11
CA ASP A 76 -9.50 -14.51 17.93
C ASP A 76 -8.83 -15.26 16.76
N PRO A 77 -9.24 -15.02 15.51
CA PRO A 77 -8.64 -15.66 14.34
C PRO A 77 -7.15 -15.34 14.22
N ASP A 78 -6.39 -16.28 13.68
CA ASP A 78 -4.97 -16.06 13.43
C ASP A 78 -4.72 -15.25 12.13
N ILE A 79 -3.45 -15.03 11.80
CA ILE A 79 -3.08 -14.23 10.62
C ILE A 79 -3.50 -14.95 9.32
N GLU A 80 -3.37 -16.28 9.27
CA GLU A 80 -3.68 -17.09 8.08
C GLU A 80 -5.21 -17.15 7.84
N ASP A 81 -6.00 -17.22 8.91
CA ASP A 81 -7.46 -17.15 8.86
C ASP A 81 -7.94 -15.81 8.29
N VAL A 82 -7.37 -14.71 8.77
CA VAL A 82 -7.71 -13.35 8.30
C VAL A 82 -7.28 -13.18 6.85
N GLU A 83 -6.06 -13.59 6.50
CA GLU A 83 -5.55 -13.55 5.12
C GLU A 83 -6.47 -14.32 4.16
N THR A 84 -6.90 -15.52 4.54
CA THR A 84 -7.79 -16.35 3.71
C THR A 84 -9.09 -15.61 3.40
N VAL A 85 -9.69 -14.94 4.40
CA VAL A 85 -10.90 -14.13 4.17
C VAL A 85 -10.60 -12.92 3.30
N LEU A 86 -9.44 -12.27 3.49
CA LEU A 86 -9.05 -11.13 2.66
C LEU A 86 -8.94 -11.51 1.18
N LEU A 87 -8.26 -12.62 0.89
CA LEU A 87 -8.08 -13.15 -0.47
C LEU A 87 -9.41 -13.58 -1.08
N GLN A 88 -10.26 -14.27 -0.32
CA GLN A 88 -11.57 -14.72 -0.79
C GLN A 88 -12.44 -13.54 -1.23
N VAL A 89 -12.48 -12.46 -0.43
CA VAL A 89 -13.25 -11.25 -0.79
C VAL A 89 -12.67 -10.56 -2.01
N MET A 90 -11.35 -10.50 -2.15
CA MET A 90 -10.71 -9.91 -3.35
C MET A 90 -11.10 -10.66 -4.62
N ILE A 91 -11.22 -11.99 -4.57
CA ILE A 91 -11.64 -12.81 -5.70
C ILE A 91 -13.15 -12.64 -5.97
N ASP A 92 -13.99 -12.80 -4.94
CA ASP A 92 -15.45 -12.85 -5.11
C ASP A 92 -16.08 -11.48 -5.42
N GLU A 93 -15.61 -10.43 -4.75
CA GLU A 93 -16.23 -9.11 -4.82
C GLU A 93 -15.57 -8.15 -5.80
N PHE A 94 -14.27 -8.36 -6.06
CA PHE A 94 -13.44 -7.47 -6.88
C PHE A 94 -12.82 -8.17 -8.10
N GLU A 95 -13.01 -9.48 -8.30
CA GLU A 95 -12.42 -10.27 -9.39
C GLU A 95 -10.88 -10.16 -9.47
N VAL A 96 -10.21 -9.98 -8.32
CA VAL A 96 -8.75 -9.84 -8.22
C VAL A 96 -8.15 -11.06 -7.53
N ASN A 97 -7.22 -11.71 -8.22
CA ASN A 97 -6.32 -12.68 -7.59
C ASN A 97 -5.07 -11.96 -7.07
N VAL A 98 -4.79 -12.07 -5.77
CA VAL A 98 -3.64 -11.42 -5.12
C VAL A 98 -2.63 -12.50 -4.71
N ASP A 99 -1.46 -12.51 -5.34
CA ASP A 99 -0.38 -13.50 -5.12
C ASP A 99 0.97 -12.83 -4.75
N ASP A 100 0.94 -11.62 -4.20
CA ASP A 100 2.14 -10.80 -3.90
C ASP A 100 2.44 -10.69 -2.40
N ASP A 101 1.91 -11.61 -1.58
CA ASP A 101 1.98 -11.65 -0.11
C ASP A 101 1.42 -10.41 0.61
N SER A 102 0.88 -9.43 -0.12
CA SER A 102 0.36 -8.19 0.49
C SER A 102 -0.88 -8.42 1.35
N ALA A 103 -1.65 -9.49 1.08
CA ALA A 103 -2.77 -9.91 1.92
C ALA A 103 -2.29 -10.35 3.32
N MET A 104 -1.20 -11.11 3.38
CA MET A 104 -0.57 -11.55 4.63
C MET A 104 -0.07 -10.36 5.46
N GLU A 105 0.56 -9.37 4.81
CA GLU A 105 1.03 -8.16 5.50
C GLU A 105 -0.14 -7.37 6.11
N VAL A 106 -1.23 -7.19 5.34
CA VAL A 106 -2.46 -6.50 5.77
C VAL A 106 -3.11 -7.25 6.94
N ALA A 107 -3.22 -8.58 6.85
CA ALA A 107 -3.71 -9.42 7.95
C ALA A 107 -2.84 -9.28 9.21
N GLY A 108 -1.51 -9.26 9.06
CA GLY A 108 -0.58 -9.04 10.16
C GLY A 108 -0.78 -7.69 10.86
N HIS A 109 -1.03 -6.62 10.11
CA HIS A 109 -1.37 -5.31 10.68
C HIS A 109 -2.68 -5.34 11.47
N ILE A 110 -3.71 -6.02 10.96
CA ILE A 110 -5.02 -6.15 11.62
C ILE A 110 -4.89 -6.93 12.93
N VAL A 111 -4.25 -8.10 12.91
CA VAL A 111 -4.07 -8.94 14.11
C VAL A 111 -3.20 -8.24 15.15
N ARG A 112 -2.15 -7.52 14.73
CA ARG A 112 -1.34 -6.71 15.65
C ARG A 112 -2.15 -5.58 16.29
N ALA A 113 -2.92 -4.84 15.50
CA ALA A 113 -3.80 -3.79 16.01
C ALA A 113 -4.84 -4.35 17.00
N ARG A 114 -5.38 -5.54 16.72
CA ARG A 114 -6.29 -6.25 17.64
C ARG A 114 -5.62 -6.56 18.98
N ALA A 115 -4.40 -7.11 18.95
CA ALA A 115 -3.64 -7.43 20.15
C ALA A 115 -3.33 -6.19 20.98
N GLU A 116 -2.91 -5.09 20.36
CA GLU A 116 -2.64 -3.82 21.04
C GLU A 116 -3.91 -3.22 21.65
N CYS A 117 -5.01 -3.19 20.89
CA CYS A 117 -6.30 -2.71 21.39
C CYS A 117 -6.77 -3.52 22.60
N SER A 118 -6.49 -4.83 22.66
CA SER A 118 -6.84 -5.68 23.81
C SER A 118 -6.17 -5.23 25.11
N VAL A 119 -4.93 -4.75 25.04
CA VAL A 119 -4.12 -4.25 26.16
C VAL A 119 -4.22 -2.74 26.34
N GLY A 120 -5.07 -2.05 25.57
CA GLY A 120 -5.26 -0.60 25.64
C GLY A 120 -4.13 0.22 25.04
N GLN A 121 -3.30 -0.38 24.18
CA GLN A 121 -2.29 0.30 23.36
C GLN A 121 -2.84 0.50 21.95
N PHE A 122 -2.38 1.54 21.26
CA PHE A 122 -2.92 1.93 19.95
C PHE A 122 -1.80 2.37 18.98
N ASP A 123 -0.59 1.86 19.16
CA ASP A 123 0.58 2.30 18.41
C ASP A 123 0.48 1.93 16.93
N GLU A 124 0.03 0.72 16.62
CA GLU A 124 -0.21 0.26 15.25
C GLU A 124 -1.34 1.04 14.60
N VAL A 125 -2.43 1.30 15.33
CA VAL A 125 -3.56 2.13 14.85
C VAL A 125 -3.06 3.53 14.49
N ASN A 126 -2.23 4.13 15.34
CA ASN A 126 -1.64 5.44 15.10
C ASN A 126 -0.70 5.45 13.90
N LYS A 127 0.16 4.43 13.74
CA LYS A 127 1.04 4.28 12.56
C LYS A 127 0.23 4.17 11.27
N LEU A 128 -0.80 3.34 11.26
CA LEU A 128 -1.70 3.16 10.11
C LEU A 128 -2.43 4.47 9.79
N SER A 129 -2.93 5.18 10.81
CA SER A 129 -3.58 6.49 10.65
C SER A 129 -2.63 7.52 10.03
N GLN A 130 -1.38 7.60 10.51
CA GLN A 130 -0.38 8.51 9.95
C GLN A 130 -0.05 8.16 8.49
N ARG A 131 0.16 6.87 8.18
CA ARG A 131 0.38 6.42 6.80
C ARG A 131 -0.79 6.80 5.89
N PHE A 132 -2.02 6.60 6.36
CA PHE A 132 -3.24 6.95 5.63
C PHE A 132 -3.42 8.46 5.41
N GLN A 133 -3.07 9.27 6.41
CA GLN A 133 -3.07 10.73 6.26
C GLN A 133 -2.02 11.18 5.24
N ASN A 134 -0.83 10.58 5.28
CA ASN A 134 0.24 10.87 4.34
C ASN A 134 -0.10 10.43 2.91
N SER A 135 -0.81 9.32 2.72
CA SER A 135 -1.25 8.85 1.40
C SER A 135 -2.43 9.66 0.85
N LYS A 136 -3.34 10.17 1.68
CA LYS A 136 -4.38 11.13 1.23
C LYS A 136 -3.82 12.44 0.68
N GLY A 137 -2.65 12.87 1.14
CA GLY A 137 -1.93 14.04 0.64
C GLY A 137 -1.15 13.79 -0.66
N LYS A 138 -0.81 12.53 -0.96
CA LYS A 138 -0.09 12.12 -2.17
C LYS A 138 -1.09 11.50 -3.14
N LYS A 139 -1.53 12.24 -4.15
CA LYS A 139 -2.34 11.68 -5.24
C LYS A 139 -1.62 10.43 -5.79
N VAL A 140 -2.30 9.29 -5.75
CA VAL A 140 -1.84 7.94 -6.15
C VAL A 140 -1.38 7.88 -7.63
N ASP A 141 -1.62 8.95 -8.39
CA ASP A 141 -1.13 9.20 -9.76
C ASP A 141 0.39 8.98 -9.94
N GLN A 142 1.19 9.10 -8.87
CA GLN A 142 2.64 8.93 -8.95
C GLN A 142 3.14 7.50 -8.70
N LEU A 143 2.33 6.60 -8.14
CA LEU A 143 2.80 5.25 -7.79
C LEU A 143 2.51 4.22 -8.91
N PHE A 144 1.52 4.49 -9.76
CA PHE A 144 1.16 3.64 -10.90
C PHE A 144 1.03 4.46 -12.19
N LYS A 145 2.00 5.35 -12.46
CA LYS A 145 2.20 5.83 -13.83
C LYS A 145 2.52 4.61 -14.68
N LYS A 146 1.54 4.19 -15.48
CA LYS A 146 1.70 3.23 -16.58
C LYS A 146 3.03 3.52 -17.26
N ALA A 147 3.98 2.60 -17.11
CA ALA A 147 5.27 2.69 -17.77
C ALA A 147 5.04 2.71 -19.28
N GLU A 148 5.06 3.89 -19.88
CA GLU A 148 5.55 4.02 -21.24
C GLU A 148 7.07 3.99 -21.13
N ASP A 149 7.61 2.82 -21.48
CA ASP A 149 9.01 2.49 -21.75
C ASP A 149 9.95 3.72 -21.86
N ALA A 150 10.61 4.04 -20.74
CA ALA A 150 11.72 4.99 -20.70
C ALA A 150 12.55 4.74 -19.43
N ASP A 151 13.53 3.88 -19.59
CA ASP A 151 14.80 3.78 -18.87
C ASP A 151 15.20 5.06 -18.10
N GLN A 152 14.95 5.12 -16.78
CA GLN A 152 15.59 6.06 -15.84
C GLN A 152 15.66 5.50 -14.41
N ASP A 153 16.90 5.25 -14.01
CA ASP A 153 17.51 5.18 -12.68
C ASP A 153 16.61 5.26 -11.43
N THR A 154 16.62 4.15 -10.71
CA THR A 154 16.28 4.06 -9.29
C THR A 154 17.43 4.63 -8.45
N ASP A 155 17.31 5.89 -8.03
CA ASP A 155 18.14 6.45 -6.95
C ASP A 155 17.50 6.09 -5.60
N TRP A 156 17.83 4.89 -5.12
CA TRP A 156 17.66 4.52 -3.72
C TRP A 156 18.99 4.81 -3.02
N GLU A 157 19.07 5.94 -2.33
CA GLU A 157 20.14 6.17 -1.34
C GLU A 157 20.12 5.04 -0.31
N SER A 158 21.09 4.13 -0.43
CA SER A 158 21.52 3.28 0.67
C SER A 158 23.01 3.54 0.90
N ASP A 159 23.23 4.27 1.97
CA ASP A 159 24.47 4.41 2.73
C ASP A 159 25.05 3.02 3.06
N ASP A 160 26.27 2.73 2.59
CA ASP A 160 27.23 1.83 3.26
C ASP A 160 28.66 2.11 2.76
N ASP A 161 29.51 2.56 3.69
CA ASP A 161 30.97 2.62 3.63
C ASP A 161 31.56 1.21 3.38
N ASP A 162 32.49 1.04 2.44
CA ASP A 162 33.84 0.52 2.76
C ASP A 162 34.80 0.63 1.57
N ASP A 163 36.06 0.87 1.92
CA ASP A 163 37.25 1.09 1.09
C ASP A 163 37.62 -0.09 0.15
N GLU A 164 38.16 0.23 -1.03
CA GLU A 164 39.50 -0.21 -1.52
C GLU A 164 39.65 -0.03 -3.05
N ASP A 165 40.34 1.05 -3.39
CA ASP A 165 41.50 1.10 -4.31
C ASP A 165 41.49 0.20 -5.58
N HIS A 166 41.14 0.78 -6.73
CA HIS A 166 41.83 0.47 -7.98
C HIS A 166 41.72 1.59 -9.02
N ASP A 167 42.73 2.46 -8.99
CA ASP A 167 43.15 3.39 -10.03
C ASP A 167 43.51 2.63 -11.34
N VAL A 168 42.83 2.97 -12.43
CA VAL A 168 43.29 2.74 -13.81
C VAL A 168 43.02 3.95 -14.69
N ASP A 169 43.94 4.90 -14.61
CA ASP A 169 44.23 5.92 -15.61
C ASP A 169 44.37 5.33 -17.02
N MET A 170 43.46 5.71 -17.93
CA MET A 170 43.69 5.64 -19.37
C MET A 170 43.11 6.90 -20.04
N GLY A 171 43.91 7.97 -19.99
CA GLY A 171 43.70 9.15 -20.81
C GLY A 171 43.80 8.87 -22.31
N ASP A 172 42.91 9.49 -23.08
CA ASP A 172 43.25 10.36 -24.22
C ASP A 172 41.94 10.92 -24.82
N ALA A 173 41.72 12.23 -24.67
CA ALA A 173 40.75 12.99 -25.45
C ALA A 173 41.54 13.95 -26.33
N PRO A 174 41.15 14.17 -27.61
CA PRO A 174 40.34 15.36 -27.93
C PRO A 174 39.52 15.24 -29.26
N PRO A 175 38.85 16.30 -29.76
CA PRO A 175 37.74 17.08 -29.21
C PRO A 175 36.47 16.99 -30.11
N GLN A 176 35.31 17.42 -29.58
CA GLN A 176 34.07 17.61 -30.33
C GLN A 176 34.20 18.71 -31.41
N PRO A 177 33.33 18.72 -32.44
CA PRO A 177 32.30 19.76 -32.39
C PRO A 177 30.93 19.38 -33.01
N SER A 178 29.96 20.25 -32.72
CA SER A 178 28.81 20.67 -33.52
C SER A 178 27.46 19.90 -33.47
N GLU A 179 26.57 20.52 -32.68
CA GLU A 179 25.18 20.91 -33.00
C GLU A 179 24.07 19.84 -33.03
N PRO A 180 22.95 20.06 -32.29
CA PRO A 180 21.77 19.21 -32.37
C PRO A 180 21.10 19.40 -33.73
N LYS A 181 21.10 18.36 -34.56
CA LYS A 181 20.25 18.33 -35.75
C LYS A 181 18.78 18.28 -35.33
N GLU A 182 18.09 19.40 -35.54
CA GLU A 182 16.63 19.49 -35.62
C GLU A 182 16.07 18.28 -36.36
N LYS A 183 15.17 17.54 -35.69
CA LYS A 183 14.36 16.52 -36.35
C LYS A 183 13.45 17.24 -37.35
N PRO A 184 13.54 16.98 -38.67
CA PRO A 184 12.62 17.59 -39.62
C PRO A 184 11.19 17.17 -39.27
N ALA A 185 10.30 18.17 -39.14
CA ALA A 185 8.89 17.94 -38.89
C ALA A 185 8.31 17.03 -39.97
N VAL A 186 7.63 15.97 -39.54
CA VAL A 186 6.93 15.05 -40.43
C VAL A 186 5.78 15.82 -41.07
N GLU A 187 5.92 16.16 -42.35
CA GLU A 187 4.83 16.69 -43.16
C GLU A 187 3.71 15.65 -43.24
N VAL A 188 2.54 16.00 -42.69
CA VAL A 188 1.30 15.22 -42.79
C VAL A 188 0.50 15.79 -43.95
N ASP A 189 0.17 14.95 -44.91
CA ASP A 189 -0.64 15.32 -46.09
C ASP A 189 -2.10 15.61 -45.70
N GLU A 190 -2.85 16.31 -46.56
CA GLU A 190 -4.27 16.66 -46.32
C GLU A 190 -5.22 15.45 -46.19
N ASP A 191 -4.73 14.22 -46.45
CA ASP A 191 -5.43 12.94 -46.24
C ASP A 191 -4.96 12.16 -44.98
N GLY A 192 -4.17 12.76 -44.08
CA GLY A 192 -3.89 12.22 -42.74
C GLY A 192 -2.99 10.97 -42.69
N PHE A 193 -2.29 10.63 -43.77
CA PHE A 193 -1.36 9.50 -43.83
C PHE A 193 0.11 9.95 -43.67
N THR A 194 0.86 9.31 -42.77
CA THR A 194 2.30 9.54 -42.58
C THR A 194 3.13 8.74 -43.60
N LYS A 195 4.00 9.44 -44.34
CA LYS A 195 4.83 8.87 -45.40
C LYS A 195 5.97 8.01 -44.83
N VAL A 196 5.91 6.69 -45.05
CA VAL A 196 6.98 5.76 -44.64
C VAL A 196 8.21 5.97 -45.53
N THR A 197 9.32 6.41 -44.95
CA THR A 197 10.60 6.50 -45.68
C THR A 197 11.36 5.17 -45.57
N HIS A 198 11.57 4.49 -46.70
CA HIS A 198 12.37 3.26 -46.74
C HIS A 198 13.87 3.61 -46.74
N LYS A 199 14.61 3.19 -45.72
CA LYS A 199 16.07 3.31 -45.68
C LYS A 199 16.70 2.19 -46.52
N LYS A 200 17.39 2.57 -47.60
CA LYS A 200 18.17 1.64 -48.45
C LYS A 200 19.58 1.47 -47.87
N LYS A 201 20.09 0.25 -48.05
CA LYS A 201 21.36 -0.35 -47.59
C LYS A 201 22.60 0.52 -47.76
#